data_AF-A0AAN6HFZ9-F1
#
_entry.id   AF-A0AAN6HFZ9-F1
#
_cell.length_a   1.000
_cell.length_b   1.000
_cell.length_c   1.000
_cell.angle_alpha   90.00
_cell.angle_beta   90.00
_cell.angle_gamma   90.00
#
_symmetry.space_group_name_H-M   'P 1'
#
loop_
_entity.id
_entity.type
_entity.pdbx_description
1 polymer ?
#
loop_
_entity_poly.entity_id
_entity_poly.type
_entity_poly.pdbx_seq_one_letter_code
_entity_poly.pdbx_strand_id
1 'polypeptide(L)'
;MSSAQRPPGVVHQDYIARIRYSNALPSPPNPPKLLDIPGTGLAGGQYTSAGYASKLAREQPLNIEADAELGMPIDMIGVPGIFNGDERAIFPRPGAQLHPADKALLKPLSALGKANATGSGVSFLRRTEYTASQGPQHFASNTSKDMMRLRNDPKRRKLNTIDKEDPVNIIRNIVKGFDIAHPSDAYKGEDSTTNIRGAPVTDADAKAWTSPTHPTNPSLRLLDTYPVLPDHEALCTAVAYMVVKFQSNPLSADLYDPRLDTAILRPLENPRTSALHQRRLDDWNASDKSKPEPTPEFDYEYFVPADAAAVRNIKRKFDVADAENEDPELYTEDLPEGGRGFRYDRLRTYETYNQHGHPSDHYNDSVALALHDPEMEVGGGNGEGRRLGVKAAYYYPIIQRTALRPKRKGRQAAAVLGPEEDRVDVLNLRVRAYGEEELERLFERRAELDPSLRGEGGA
;
A
#
# COMPACT_ATOMS: atom_id res chain seq x y z
N MET A 1 122.60 8.69 -34.85
CA MET A 1 122.27 10.01 -34.27
C MET A 1 121.18 9.79 -33.24
N SER A 2 121.53 9.83 -31.96
CA SER A 2 120.65 9.67 -30.81
C SER A 2 120.14 11.02 -30.32
N SER A 3 118.86 11.11 -29.93
CA SER A 3 118.37 12.06 -28.92
C SER A 3 116.92 11.71 -28.58
N ALA A 4 116.64 11.21 -27.37
CA ALA A 4 116.52 11.89 -26.08
C ALA A 4 115.05 12.22 -25.77
N GLN A 5 114.51 11.51 -24.78
CA GLN A 5 113.10 11.44 -24.42
C GLN A 5 112.72 12.53 -23.39
N ARG A 6 111.54 13.16 -23.57
CA ARG A 6 110.93 14.15 -22.66
C ARG A 6 110.01 13.46 -21.60
N PRO A 7 109.76 14.09 -20.44
CA PRO A 7 109.16 13.45 -19.25
C PRO A 7 107.64 13.24 -19.36
N PRO A 8 107.04 12.37 -18.52
CA PRO A 8 105.70 11.84 -18.75
C PRO A 8 104.61 12.87 -18.42
N GLY A 9 103.70 13.09 -19.36
CA GLY A 9 102.46 13.82 -19.14
C GLY A 9 101.45 12.98 -18.37
N VAL A 10 100.76 13.60 -17.41
CA VAL A 10 99.69 13.00 -16.59
C VAL A 10 98.60 12.43 -17.51
N VAL A 11 98.28 11.14 -17.36
CA VAL A 11 97.28 10.44 -18.17
C VAL A 11 95.89 10.67 -17.57
N HIS A 12 95.05 11.47 -18.24
CA HIS A 12 93.63 11.59 -17.90
C HIS A 12 92.89 10.36 -18.43
N GLN A 13 92.66 9.36 -17.58
CA GLN A 13 91.74 8.26 -17.88
C GLN A 13 90.36 8.61 -17.35
N ASP A 14 89.38 8.68 -18.24
CA ASP A 14 87.97 8.84 -17.90
C ASP A 14 87.15 7.73 -18.56
N TYR A 15 85.95 7.43 -18.05
CA TYR A 15 85.16 6.28 -18.48
C TYR A 15 84.62 6.47 -19.91
N ILE A 16 85.17 5.72 -20.87
CA ILE A 16 84.77 5.83 -22.28
C ILE A 16 83.49 5.00 -22.53
N ALA A 17 82.34 5.66 -22.48
CA ALA A 17 81.06 5.10 -22.88
C ALA A 17 80.62 5.67 -24.24
N ARG A 18 80.20 4.78 -25.15
CA ARG A 18 79.72 5.18 -26.48
C ARG A 18 78.29 5.72 -26.40
N ILE A 19 78.13 7.03 -26.35
CA ILE A 19 76.81 7.67 -26.32
C ILE A 19 76.25 7.75 -27.75
N ARG A 20 75.11 7.11 -27.99
CA ARG A 20 74.34 7.20 -29.25
C ARG A 20 72.87 7.49 -28.94
N TYR A 21 72.30 8.45 -29.66
CA TYR A 21 70.86 8.72 -29.64
C TYR A 21 70.18 7.83 -30.70
N SER A 22 69.12 7.12 -30.31
CA SER A 22 68.34 6.27 -31.21
C SER A 22 66.88 6.73 -31.19
N ASN A 23 66.28 6.86 -32.37
CA ASN A 23 64.86 7.15 -32.55
C ASN A 23 64.20 5.97 -33.28
N ALA A 24 64.10 4.84 -32.60
CA ALA A 24 63.45 3.66 -33.15
C ALA A 24 61.94 3.91 -33.27
N LEU A 25 61.40 3.84 -34.49
CA LEU A 25 59.98 4.00 -34.73
C LEU A 25 59.21 2.76 -34.22
N PRO A 26 57.98 2.93 -33.71
CA PRO A 26 57.13 1.81 -33.35
C PRO A 26 56.73 1.01 -34.60
N SER A 27 56.42 -0.26 -34.40
CA SER A 27 55.83 -1.10 -35.45
C SER A 27 54.48 -0.55 -35.92
N PRO A 28 54.09 -0.77 -37.19
CA PRO A 28 52.82 -0.27 -37.71
C PRO A 28 51.62 -0.84 -36.92
N PRO A 29 50.64 0.00 -36.53
CA PRO A 29 49.60 -0.37 -35.56
C PRO A 29 48.46 -1.23 -36.11
N ASN A 30 48.40 -1.47 -37.43
CA ASN A 30 47.38 -2.29 -38.12
C ASN A 30 45.97 -2.24 -37.48
N PRO A 31 45.33 -1.06 -37.42
CA PRO A 31 43.98 -0.95 -36.85
C PRO A 31 42.96 -1.76 -37.68
N PRO A 32 41.84 -2.17 -37.08
CA PRO A 32 40.78 -2.87 -37.79
C PRO A 32 40.22 -1.99 -38.93
N LYS A 33 39.95 -2.61 -40.08
CA LYS A 33 39.37 -1.92 -41.24
C LYS A 33 37.88 -1.72 -41.02
N LEU A 34 37.41 -0.47 -41.10
CA LEU A 34 35.99 -0.18 -41.13
C LEU A 34 35.42 -0.57 -42.50
N LEU A 35 34.27 -1.24 -42.48
CA LEU A 35 33.50 -1.58 -43.68
C LEU A 35 32.52 -0.45 -43.99
N ASP A 36 32.28 -0.21 -45.27
CA ASP A 36 31.24 0.73 -45.71
C ASP A 36 29.86 0.09 -45.53
N ILE A 37 28.96 0.79 -44.86
CA ILE A 37 27.61 0.30 -44.57
C ILE A 37 26.71 0.80 -45.70
N PRO A 38 26.07 -0.10 -46.48
CA PRO A 38 25.29 0.31 -47.64
C PRO A 38 24.08 1.15 -47.22
N GLY A 39 24.06 2.42 -47.59
CA GLY A 39 22.93 3.33 -47.40
C GLY A 39 22.13 3.54 -48.68
N THR A 40 20.82 3.73 -48.56
CA THR A 40 19.95 4.19 -49.66
C THR A 40 20.15 5.69 -49.86
N GLY A 41 21.23 6.07 -50.55
CA GLY A 41 21.47 7.46 -50.92
C GLY A 41 20.38 8.03 -51.85
N LEU A 42 20.59 9.23 -52.39
CA LEU A 42 19.64 9.86 -53.32
C LEU A 42 19.35 9.02 -54.57
N ALA A 43 20.30 8.18 -55.01
CA ALA A 43 20.14 7.23 -56.11
C ALA A 43 19.14 6.09 -55.79
N GLY A 44 18.85 5.85 -54.50
CA GLY A 44 17.92 4.81 -54.04
C GLY A 44 16.45 5.12 -54.28
N GLY A 45 16.10 6.24 -54.94
CA GLY A 45 14.75 6.57 -55.41
C GLY A 45 13.72 6.91 -54.33
N GLN A 46 13.98 6.56 -53.07
CA GLN A 46 13.08 6.78 -51.94
C GLN A 46 12.80 8.28 -51.74
N TYR A 47 13.84 9.11 -51.78
CA TYR A 47 13.75 10.57 -51.58
C TYR A 47 13.26 11.34 -52.80
N THR A 48 13.39 10.77 -54.01
CA THR A 48 12.93 11.40 -55.26
C THR A 48 11.56 10.91 -55.71
N SER A 49 10.98 9.95 -54.98
CA SER A 49 9.63 9.45 -55.27
C SER A 49 8.56 10.51 -54.98
N ALA A 50 7.53 10.59 -55.82
CA ALA A 50 6.39 11.49 -55.60
C ALA A 50 5.65 11.18 -54.26
N GLY A 51 5.73 9.93 -53.79
CA GLY A 51 5.18 9.52 -52.49
C GLY A 51 5.85 10.24 -51.32
N TYR A 52 7.14 10.55 -51.41
CA TYR A 52 7.88 11.27 -50.37
C TYR A 52 7.30 12.68 -50.13
N ALA A 53 6.86 13.36 -51.18
CA ALA A 53 6.24 14.69 -51.11
C ALA A 53 4.73 14.68 -50.82
N SER A 54 4.09 13.50 -50.77
CA SER A 54 2.63 13.39 -50.60
C SER A 54 2.11 13.98 -49.29
N LYS A 55 2.89 13.87 -48.21
CA LYS A 55 2.55 14.46 -46.91
C LYS A 55 2.52 15.98 -46.99
N LEU A 56 3.53 16.58 -47.60
CA LEU A 56 3.62 18.03 -47.81
C LEU A 56 2.44 18.54 -48.66
N ALA A 57 2.08 17.82 -49.72
CA ALA A 57 0.96 18.18 -50.58
C ALA A 57 -0.38 18.16 -49.84
N ARG A 58 -0.59 17.23 -48.90
CA ARG A 58 -1.80 17.15 -48.07
C ARG A 58 -1.89 18.21 -46.98
N GLU A 59 -0.75 18.74 -46.55
CA GLU A 59 -0.68 19.84 -45.57
C GLU A 59 -0.93 21.21 -46.19
N GLN A 60 -0.91 21.34 -47.53
CA GLN A 60 -1.27 22.58 -48.20
C GLN A 60 -2.75 22.92 -47.95
N PRO A 61 -3.07 24.14 -47.48
CA PRO A 61 -4.46 24.56 -47.33
C PRO A 61 -5.22 24.43 -48.64
N LEU A 62 -6.40 23.79 -48.58
CA LEU A 62 -7.26 23.66 -49.74
C LEU A 62 -7.85 25.02 -50.12
N ASN A 63 -7.87 25.31 -51.41
CA ASN A 63 -8.61 26.46 -51.92
C ASN A 63 -10.11 26.24 -51.67
N ILE A 64 -10.75 27.19 -50.99
CA ILE A 64 -12.20 27.19 -50.75
C ILE A 64 -12.95 28.12 -51.70
N GLU A 65 -12.24 28.83 -52.59
CA GLU A 65 -12.84 29.64 -53.65
C GLU A 65 -13.38 28.71 -54.75
N ALA A 66 -14.70 28.47 -54.70
CA ALA A 66 -15.37 27.57 -55.65
C ALA A 66 -15.52 28.19 -57.05
N ASP A 67 -15.95 29.45 -57.10
CA ASP A 67 -16.14 30.25 -58.31
C ASP A 67 -15.86 31.74 -58.01
N ALA A 68 -16.09 32.62 -58.99
CA ALA A 68 -15.88 34.06 -58.85
C ALA A 68 -16.81 34.73 -57.82
N GLU A 69 -17.91 34.07 -57.43
CA GLU A 69 -18.92 34.60 -56.49
C GLU A 69 -19.00 33.76 -55.20
N LEU A 70 -17.96 32.97 -54.91
CA LEU A 70 -17.85 32.08 -53.75
C LEU A 70 -19.07 31.15 -53.55
N GLY A 71 -19.64 30.66 -54.65
CA GLY A 71 -20.80 29.77 -54.66
C GLY A 71 -22.14 30.43 -54.32
N MET A 72 -22.19 31.77 -54.27
CA MET A 72 -23.40 32.56 -54.05
C MET A 72 -23.73 33.39 -55.29
N PRO A 73 -24.37 32.79 -56.32
CA PRO A 73 -24.64 33.48 -57.57
C PRO A 73 -25.59 34.67 -57.37
N ILE A 74 -25.16 35.87 -57.73
CA ILE A 74 -25.98 37.10 -57.65
C ILE A 74 -26.76 37.25 -58.96
N ASP A 75 -27.88 36.53 -59.05
CA ASP A 75 -28.80 36.62 -60.20
C ASP A 75 -30.15 37.24 -59.78
N MET A 76 -30.64 38.17 -60.59
CA MET A 76 -31.95 38.82 -60.42
C MET A 76 -33.05 38.14 -61.23
N ILE A 77 -32.70 37.23 -62.15
CA ILE A 77 -33.64 36.48 -62.96
C ILE A 77 -34.44 35.53 -62.06
N GLY A 78 -35.77 35.67 -62.07
CA GLY A 78 -36.68 34.87 -61.24
C GLY A 78 -37.13 35.56 -59.94
N VAL A 79 -36.56 36.71 -59.58
CA VAL A 79 -37.06 37.52 -58.46
C VAL A 79 -38.35 38.23 -58.89
N PRO A 80 -39.49 38.02 -58.21
CA PRO A 80 -40.76 38.63 -58.60
C PRO A 80 -40.71 40.16 -58.57
N GLY A 81 -41.12 40.81 -59.65
CA GLY A 81 -41.33 42.27 -59.69
C GLY A 81 -40.09 43.13 -59.95
N ILE A 82 -38.87 42.57 -59.90
CA ILE A 82 -37.63 43.33 -59.97
C ILE A 82 -37.47 44.13 -61.28
N PHE A 83 -37.78 43.50 -62.42
CA PHE A 83 -37.70 44.16 -63.73
C PHE A 83 -38.86 45.14 -64.00
N ASN A 84 -39.89 45.15 -63.14
CA ASN A 84 -41.02 46.06 -63.22
C ASN A 84 -40.89 47.26 -62.26
N GLY A 85 -39.75 47.39 -61.57
CA GLY A 85 -39.47 48.47 -60.61
C GLY A 85 -39.94 48.20 -59.18
N ASP A 86 -40.39 46.97 -58.87
CA ASP A 86 -40.71 46.57 -57.49
C ASP A 86 -39.56 45.77 -56.88
N GLU A 87 -38.77 46.43 -56.04
CA GLU A 87 -37.60 45.86 -55.35
C GLU A 87 -37.96 45.21 -53.99
N ARG A 88 -39.24 45.12 -53.62
CA ARG A 88 -39.68 44.56 -52.32
C ARG A 88 -39.18 43.16 -52.02
N ALA A 89 -38.94 42.35 -53.04
CA ALA A 89 -38.50 40.97 -52.87
C ALA A 89 -37.07 40.82 -52.31
N ILE A 90 -36.20 41.81 -52.53
CA ILE A 90 -34.80 41.80 -52.04
C ILE A 90 -34.59 42.59 -50.75
N PHE A 91 -35.61 43.34 -50.29
CA PHE A 91 -35.51 44.09 -49.04
C PHE A 91 -35.61 43.16 -47.82
N PRO A 92 -34.85 43.47 -46.75
CA PRO A 92 -34.92 42.71 -45.50
C PRO A 92 -36.30 42.86 -44.85
N ARG A 93 -36.89 41.74 -44.43
CA ARG A 93 -38.17 41.75 -43.72
C ARG A 93 -37.97 42.26 -42.28
N PRO A 94 -38.75 43.26 -41.82
CA PRO A 94 -38.64 43.74 -40.44
C PRO A 94 -39.15 42.67 -39.46
N GLY A 95 -38.38 42.39 -38.41
CA GLY A 95 -38.81 41.53 -37.29
C GLY A 95 -38.72 40.01 -37.54
N ALA A 96 -37.88 39.55 -38.46
CA ALA A 96 -37.68 38.11 -38.68
C ALA A 96 -37.17 37.40 -37.40
N GLN A 97 -37.79 36.27 -37.04
CA GLN A 97 -37.31 35.42 -35.95
C GLN A 97 -36.08 34.64 -36.40
N LEU A 98 -34.99 34.76 -35.64
CA LEU A 98 -33.73 34.09 -35.94
C LEU A 98 -33.81 32.59 -35.59
N HIS A 99 -33.49 31.73 -36.54
CA HIS A 99 -33.43 30.29 -36.28
C HIS A 99 -32.24 29.97 -35.34
N PRO A 100 -32.39 29.03 -34.38
CA PRO A 100 -31.31 28.68 -33.45
C PRO A 100 -30.00 28.24 -34.12
N ALA A 101 -30.06 27.61 -35.29
CA ALA A 101 -28.87 27.22 -36.06
C ALA A 101 -28.08 28.44 -36.59
N ASP A 102 -28.78 29.49 -37.00
CA ASP A 102 -28.19 30.71 -37.58
C ASP A 102 -27.60 31.62 -36.51
N LYS A 103 -28.08 31.49 -35.26
CA LYS A 103 -27.56 32.23 -34.10
C LYS A 103 -26.07 32.01 -33.89
N ALA A 104 -25.53 30.84 -34.25
CA ALA A 104 -24.09 30.58 -34.16
C ALA A 104 -23.28 31.31 -35.24
N LEU A 105 -23.85 31.48 -36.44
CA LEU A 105 -23.21 32.11 -37.60
C LEU A 105 -23.10 33.63 -37.45
N LEU A 106 -24.03 34.25 -36.70
CA LEU A 106 -24.04 35.70 -36.44
C LEU A 106 -23.09 36.15 -35.31
N LYS A 107 -22.28 35.24 -34.75
CA LYS A 107 -21.31 35.61 -33.70
C LYS A 107 -20.24 36.55 -34.30
N PRO A 108 -19.96 37.71 -33.68
CA PRO A 108 -18.90 38.58 -34.16
C PRO A 108 -17.54 37.88 -33.99
N LEU A 109 -16.56 38.23 -34.82
CA LEU A 109 -15.22 37.65 -34.78
C LEU A 109 -14.59 37.71 -33.38
N SER A 110 -14.85 38.78 -32.61
CA SER A 110 -14.37 38.94 -31.24
C SER A 110 -14.93 37.90 -30.26
N ALA A 111 -16.13 37.38 -30.52
CA ALA A 111 -16.76 36.33 -29.71
C ALA A 111 -16.31 34.92 -30.14
N LEU A 112 -15.63 34.79 -31.29
CA LEU A 112 -15.00 33.56 -31.77
C LEU A 112 -13.60 33.35 -31.15
N GLY A 113 -13.31 34.04 -30.04
CA GLY A 113 -12.10 33.88 -29.25
C GLY A 113 -12.06 32.55 -28.48
N LYS A 114 -10.84 32.12 -28.13
CA LYS A 114 -10.58 30.88 -27.41
C LYS A 114 -11.41 30.82 -26.13
N ALA A 115 -12.09 29.68 -25.89
CA ALA A 115 -12.71 29.38 -24.61
C ALA A 115 -11.70 29.66 -23.47
N ASN A 116 -12.17 30.36 -22.43
CA ASN A 116 -11.37 30.68 -21.24
C ASN A 116 -10.62 29.42 -20.76
N ALA A 117 -9.30 29.42 -20.92
CA ALA A 117 -8.41 28.35 -20.47
C ALA A 117 -8.33 28.25 -18.94
N THR A 118 -9.09 29.07 -18.21
CA THR A 118 -9.13 29.09 -16.74
C THR A 118 -9.85 27.90 -16.12
N GLY A 119 -10.55 27.09 -16.91
CA GLY A 119 -11.20 25.84 -16.46
C GLY A 119 -10.40 24.56 -16.75
N SER A 120 -9.30 24.66 -17.49
CA SER A 120 -8.44 23.50 -17.76
C SER A 120 -7.57 23.24 -16.53
N GLY A 121 -7.98 22.28 -15.71
CA GLY A 121 -7.17 21.78 -14.60
C GLY A 121 -5.93 21.09 -15.14
N VAL A 122 -4.85 21.84 -15.32
CA VAL A 122 -3.56 21.29 -15.71
C VAL A 122 -2.92 20.63 -14.48
N SER A 123 -2.68 19.32 -14.54
CA SER A 123 -2.26 18.50 -13.39
C SER A 123 -0.92 18.93 -12.74
N PHE A 124 -0.06 19.60 -13.50
CA PHE A 124 1.21 20.11 -12.97
C PHE A 124 1.08 21.50 -12.32
N LEU A 125 0.01 22.25 -12.60
CA LEU A 125 -0.15 23.62 -12.10
C LEU A 125 -0.92 23.61 -10.79
N ARG A 126 -0.20 23.58 -9.67
CA ARG A 126 -0.79 23.70 -8.33
C ARG A 126 -1.25 25.13 -8.08
N ARG A 127 -2.34 25.28 -7.32
CA ARG A 127 -2.78 26.58 -6.81
C ARG A 127 -1.74 27.12 -5.84
N THR A 128 -1.47 28.42 -5.90
CA THR A 128 -0.58 29.10 -4.94
C THR A 128 -1.22 29.11 -3.56
N GLU A 129 -0.51 28.66 -2.54
CA GLU A 129 -0.89 28.91 -1.16
C GLU A 129 -0.53 30.35 -0.78
N TYR A 130 -1.45 31.04 -0.11
CA TYR A 130 -1.17 32.31 0.54
C TYR A 130 -0.79 32.00 1.99
N THR A 131 0.24 32.68 2.52
CA THR A 131 0.71 32.50 3.89
C THR A 131 -0.41 32.83 4.89
N ALA A 132 -1.23 31.84 5.23
CA ALA A 132 -2.19 31.91 6.32
C ALA A 132 -1.45 31.51 7.60
N SER A 133 -1.45 32.39 8.61
CA SER A 133 -0.88 32.15 9.93
C SER A 133 -1.70 31.13 10.73
N GLN A 134 -1.76 29.89 10.25
CA GLN A 134 -2.46 28.76 10.86
C GLN A 134 -1.52 27.54 10.90
N GLY A 135 -0.25 27.77 11.25
CA GLY A 135 0.50 26.74 11.94
C GLY A 135 -0.05 26.62 13.37
N PRO A 136 -0.08 25.45 14.00
CA PRO A 136 -0.48 25.32 15.40
C PRO A 136 0.56 26.04 16.27
N GLN A 137 0.36 27.34 16.45
CA GLN A 137 1.06 28.12 17.43
C GLN A 137 0.41 27.80 18.77
N HIS A 138 0.97 26.83 19.48
CA HIS A 138 0.82 26.78 20.93
C HIS A 138 1.50 28.05 21.49
N PHE A 139 0.80 29.18 21.45
CA PHE A 139 1.13 30.33 22.28
C PHE A 139 0.73 29.99 23.72
N ALA A 140 1.52 29.14 24.36
CA ALA A 140 1.63 29.20 25.81
C ALA A 140 2.40 30.48 26.12
N SER A 141 1.68 31.54 26.48
CA SER A 141 2.26 32.75 27.05
C SER A 141 3.02 32.38 28.32
N ASN A 142 4.31 32.13 28.20
CA ASN A 142 5.24 31.92 29.33
C ASN A 142 5.53 33.25 30.07
N THR A 143 4.50 34.06 30.30
CA THR A 143 4.60 35.25 31.13
C THR A 143 4.30 34.85 32.57
N SER A 144 5.13 35.30 33.50
CA SER A 144 5.00 35.03 34.94
C SER A 144 3.65 35.46 35.53
N LYS A 145 2.93 36.38 34.87
CA LYS A 145 1.57 36.79 35.22
C LYS A 145 0.52 35.69 34.98
N ASP A 146 0.70 34.83 33.98
CA ASP A 146 -0.24 33.75 33.67
C ASP A 146 -0.08 32.55 34.62
N MET A 147 1.18 32.21 34.97
CA MET A 147 1.44 31.20 36.01
C MET A 147 0.89 31.60 37.39
N MET A 148 0.92 32.89 37.74
CA MET A 148 0.37 33.38 39.01
C MET A 148 -1.16 33.38 39.03
N ARG A 149 -1.83 33.48 37.87
CA ARG A 149 -3.29 33.34 37.75
C ARG A 149 -3.72 31.87 37.85
N LEU A 150 -2.97 30.94 37.25
CA LEU A 150 -3.22 29.50 37.41
C LEU A 150 -3.02 29.01 38.85
N ARG A 151 -2.09 29.61 39.61
CA ARG A 151 -1.77 29.20 40.98
C ARG A 151 -2.74 29.70 42.06
N ASN A 152 -3.50 30.77 41.76
CA ASN A 152 -4.35 31.46 42.72
C ASN A 152 -5.84 31.35 42.44
N ASP A 153 -6.29 30.49 41.52
CA ASP A 153 -7.72 30.27 41.29
C ASP A 153 -8.30 29.30 42.36
N PRO A 154 -9.09 29.79 43.33
CA PRO A 154 -9.60 28.98 44.43
C PRO A 154 -10.64 27.94 43.98
N LYS A 155 -11.18 28.06 42.74
CA LYS A 155 -12.12 27.08 42.18
C LYS A 155 -11.43 25.84 41.62
N ARG A 156 -10.15 25.93 41.23
CA ARG A 156 -9.32 24.80 40.76
C ARG A 156 -8.52 24.13 41.88
N ARG A 157 -8.46 24.73 43.07
CA ARG A 157 -7.99 24.09 44.32
C ARG A 157 -9.01 23.11 44.92
N LYS A 158 -9.98 22.62 44.13
CA LYS A 158 -10.71 21.41 44.50
C LYS A 158 -9.81 20.21 44.23
N LEU A 159 -8.99 19.91 45.24
CA LEU A 159 -8.77 18.58 45.79
C LEU A 159 -9.05 17.38 44.83
N ASN A 160 -8.18 17.16 43.84
CA ASN A 160 -7.99 15.81 43.33
C ASN A 160 -6.95 15.13 44.24
N THR A 161 -7.37 14.78 45.46
CA THR A 161 -6.62 13.97 46.45
C THR A 161 -6.64 12.49 46.13
N ILE A 162 -6.96 12.12 44.90
CA ILE A 162 -6.93 10.74 44.45
C ILE A 162 -5.74 10.66 43.50
N ASP A 163 -4.77 9.83 43.86
CA ASP A 163 -3.62 9.56 43.02
C ASP A 163 -4.12 9.04 41.66
N LYS A 164 -3.72 9.72 40.59
CA LYS A 164 -4.15 9.35 39.23
C LYS A 164 -3.64 7.97 38.82
N GLU A 165 -2.52 7.59 39.40
CA GLU A 165 -1.83 6.32 39.17
C GLU A 165 -2.26 5.22 40.16
N ASP A 166 -3.23 5.48 41.05
CA ASP A 166 -3.80 4.44 41.92
C ASP A 166 -4.57 3.43 41.05
N PRO A 167 -4.21 2.13 41.07
CA PRO A 167 -4.87 1.11 40.25
C PRO A 167 -6.40 1.09 40.41
N VAL A 168 -6.92 1.35 41.61
CA VAL A 168 -8.38 1.39 41.83
C VAL A 168 -9.00 2.57 41.10
N ASN A 169 -8.35 3.73 41.12
CA ASN A 169 -8.81 4.92 40.40
C ASN A 169 -8.75 4.73 38.87
N ILE A 170 -7.72 4.05 38.37
CA ILE A 170 -7.61 3.68 36.95
C ILE A 170 -8.79 2.78 36.57
N ILE A 171 -9.05 1.71 37.34
CA ILE A 171 -10.16 0.78 37.08
C ILE A 171 -11.51 1.51 37.10
N ARG A 172 -11.77 2.38 38.09
CA ARG A 172 -13.02 3.15 38.14
C ARG A 172 -13.24 4.04 36.92
N ASN A 173 -12.17 4.64 36.37
CA ASN A 173 -12.27 5.44 35.16
C ASN A 173 -12.43 4.60 33.89
N ILE A 174 -11.86 3.39 33.85
CA ILE A 174 -12.11 2.40 32.79
C ILE A 174 -13.59 2.00 32.80
N VAL A 175 -14.11 1.57 33.96
CA VAL A 175 -15.53 1.18 34.12
C VAL A 175 -16.45 2.34 33.77
N LYS A 176 -16.12 3.58 34.16
CA LYS A 176 -16.88 4.77 33.76
C LYS A 176 -17.02 4.89 32.23
N GLY A 177 -15.98 4.54 31.46
CA GLY A 177 -16.05 4.54 29.99
C GLY A 177 -17.08 3.55 29.45
N PHE A 178 -17.13 2.34 30.02
CA PHE A 178 -18.13 1.33 29.70
C PHE A 178 -19.54 1.73 30.15
N ASP A 179 -19.69 2.30 31.35
CA ASP A 179 -20.97 2.79 31.88
C ASP A 179 -21.55 3.93 31.03
N ILE A 180 -20.71 4.79 30.45
CA ILE A 180 -21.15 5.85 29.51
C ILE A 180 -21.68 5.24 28.21
N ALA A 181 -21.00 4.22 27.68
CA ALA A 181 -21.39 3.56 26.44
C ALA A 181 -22.65 2.69 26.61
N HIS A 182 -22.75 1.97 27.73
CA HIS A 182 -23.81 1.01 28.06
C HIS A 182 -24.41 1.29 29.45
N PRO A 183 -25.24 2.34 29.59
CA PRO A 183 -25.78 2.76 30.89
C PRO A 183 -26.78 1.78 31.52
N SER A 184 -27.33 0.83 30.73
CA SER A 184 -28.20 -0.25 31.24
C SER A 184 -27.45 -1.24 32.12
N ASP A 185 -26.18 -1.48 31.82
CA ASP A 185 -25.39 -2.57 32.39
C ASP A 185 -24.52 -2.07 33.55
N ALA A 186 -24.56 -0.77 33.83
CA ALA A 186 -23.76 -0.12 34.84
C ALA A 186 -24.03 -0.69 36.25
N TYR A 187 -22.97 -1.20 36.89
CA TYR A 187 -23.04 -1.76 38.23
C TYR A 187 -23.25 -0.66 39.29
N LYS A 188 -24.32 -0.79 40.09
CA LYS A 188 -24.72 0.20 41.12
C LYS A 188 -24.53 -0.28 42.56
N GLY A 189 -23.99 -1.49 42.75
CA GLY A 189 -23.76 -2.08 44.08
C GLY A 189 -22.52 -1.53 44.79
N GLU A 190 -22.18 -2.14 45.92
CA GLU A 190 -20.94 -1.87 46.65
C GLU A 190 -19.73 -2.52 45.95
N ASP A 191 -18.56 -1.92 46.12
CA ASP A 191 -17.30 -2.42 45.55
C ASP A 191 -17.00 -3.82 46.13
N SER A 192 -16.82 -4.81 45.25
CA SER A 192 -16.39 -6.17 45.58
C SER A 192 -15.05 -6.49 44.91
N THR A 193 -14.51 -7.68 45.17
CA THR A 193 -13.28 -8.15 44.51
C THR A 193 -13.45 -8.40 43.01
N THR A 194 -14.68 -8.58 42.54
CA THR A 194 -15.01 -8.86 41.14
C THR A 194 -15.62 -7.67 40.41
N ASN A 195 -16.44 -6.87 41.11
CA ASN A 195 -17.19 -5.76 40.54
C ASN A 195 -16.85 -4.46 41.26
N ILE A 196 -16.31 -3.49 40.53
CA ILE A 196 -15.99 -2.16 41.04
C ILE A 196 -16.94 -1.16 40.39
N ARG A 197 -17.50 -0.25 41.19
CA ARG A 197 -18.37 0.79 40.67
C ARG A 197 -17.57 1.84 39.89
N GLY A 198 -18.05 2.19 38.70
CA GLY A 198 -17.46 3.24 37.87
C GLY A 198 -17.41 4.60 38.57
N ALA A 199 -16.44 5.42 38.19
CA ALA A 199 -16.38 6.82 38.61
C ALA A 199 -17.64 7.57 38.14
N PRO A 200 -18.10 8.61 38.86
CA PRO A 200 -19.30 9.34 38.47
C PRO A 200 -19.16 9.95 37.07
N VAL A 201 -20.18 9.69 36.23
CA VAL A 201 -20.33 10.30 34.91
C VAL A 201 -20.63 11.79 35.10
N THR A 202 -19.87 12.65 34.43
CA THR A 202 -20.13 14.09 34.48
C THR A 202 -21.12 14.51 33.40
N ASP A 203 -21.83 15.62 33.60
CA ASP A 203 -22.76 16.16 32.59
C ASP A 203 -22.07 16.43 31.25
N ALA A 204 -20.78 16.78 31.28
CA ALA A 204 -19.97 16.97 30.09
C ALA A 204 -19.76 15.67 29.31
N ASP A 205 -19.51 14.57 30.00
CA ASP A 205 -19.33 13.24 29.40
C ASP A 205 -20.63 12.76 28.75
N ALA A 206 -21.76 12.91 29.46
CA ALA A 206 -23.07 12.55 28.94
C ALA A 206 -23.47 13.38 27.71
N LYS A 207 -23.16 14.68 27.70
CA LYS A 207 -23.41 15.55 26.54
C LYS A 207 -22.52 15.20 25.35
N ALA A 208 -21.24 14.89 25.61
CA ALA A 208 -20.30 14.49 24.57
C ALA A 208 -20.72 13.19 23.89
N TRP A 209 -21.27 12.23 24.64
CA TRP A 209 -21.75 10.97 24.09
C TRP A 209 -23.06 11.12 23.31
N THR A 210 -24.02 11.89 23.84
CA THR A 210 -25.32 12.12 23.18
C THR A 210 -25.25 13.01 21.95
N SER A 211 -24.28 13.94 21.90
CA SER A 211 -24.11 14.89 20.80
C SER A 211 -22.61 15.06 20.45
N PRO A 212 -22.01 14.05 19.80
CA PRO A 212 -20.58 14.03 19.54
C PRO A 212 -20.19 15.10 18.53
N THR A 213 -19.20 15.91 18.90
CA THR A 213 -18.59 16.94 18.04
C THR A 213 -17.14 16.59 17.77
N HIS A 214 -16.69 16.64 16.51
CA HIS A 214 -15.32 16.30 16.17
C HIS A 214 -14.33 17.31 16.79
N PRO A 215 -13.27 16.86 17.48
CA PRO A 215 -12.42 17.72 18.33
C PRO A 215 -11.69 18.84 17.58
N THR A 216 -11.35 18.62 16.30
CA THR A 216 -10.63 19.61 15.47
C THR A 216 -11.54 20.36 14.50
N ASN A 217 -12.69 19.79 14.15
CA ASN A 217 -13.56 20.34 13.10
C ASN A 217 -15.04 20.15 13.47
N PRO A 218 -15.64 21.12 14.19
CA PRO A 218 -17.02 21.04 14.63
C PRO A 218 -18.06 20.96 13.51
N SER A 219 -17.70 21.21 12.25
CA SER A 219 -18.63 21.08 11.12
C SER A 219 -18.88 19.64 10.68
N LEU A 220 -18.07 18.68 11.17
CA LEU A 220 -18.25 17.27 10.86
C LEU A 220 -19.39 16.69 11.71
N ARG A 221 -20.21 15.86 11.08
CA ARG A 221 -21.31 15.14 11.72
C ARG A 221 -20.96 13.66 11.83
N LEU A 222 -21.36 13.04 12.93
CA LEU A 222 -21.33 11.59 13.09
C LEU A 222 -22.26 10.96 12.04
N LEU A 223 -21.73 10.00 11.27
CA LEU A 223 -22.51 9.25 10.26
C LEU A 223 -22.95 7.89 10.79
N ASP A 224 -22.04 7.17 11.44
CA ASP A 224 -22.26 5.79 11.87
C ASP A 224 -21.36 5.46 13.07
N THR A 225 -21.75 4.45 13.84
CA THR A 225 -21.05 3.98 15.04
C THR A 225 -20.96 2.47 15.05
N TYR A 226 -19.75 1.96 15.30
CA TYR A 226 -19.49 0.53 15.44
C TYR A 226 -18.95 0.25 16.85
N PRO A 227 -19.68 -0.50 17.70
CA PRO A 227 -19.13 -0.97 18.97
C PRO A 227 -17.95 -1.90 18.69
N VAL A 228 -16.88 -1.80 19.47
CA VAL A 228 -15.69 -2.65 19.30
C VAL A 228 -15.89 -3.92 20.14
N LEU A 229 -15.97 -5.08 19.49
CA LEU A 229 -16.23 -6.37 20.13
C LEU A 229 -15.13 -7.38 19.82
N PRO A 230 -14.75 -8.25 20.77
CA PRO A 230 -13.84 -9.36 20.46
C PRO A 230 -14.53 -10.39 19.59
N ASP A 231 -13.77 -11.01 18.68
CA ASP A 231 -14.24 -12.16 17.91
C ASP A 231 -13.40 -13.41 18.20
N HIS A 232 -13.69 -14.06 19.33
CA HIS A 232 -12.92 -15.21 19.85
C HIS A 232 -13.04 -16.46 18.97
N GLU A 233 -14.11 -16.60 18.23
CA GLU A 233 -14.37 -17.79 17.40
C GLU A 233 -13.52 -17.82 16.11
N ALA A 234 -13.06 -16.66 15.62
CA ALA A 234 -12.27 -16.58 14.38
C ALA A 234 -10.80 -16.89 14.64
N LEU A 235 -10.40 -16.91 15.91
CA LEU A 235 -9.04 -17.13 16.31
C LEU A 235 -8.60 -18.53 15.86
N CYS A 236 -7.47 -18.55 15.14
CA CYS A 236 -6.83 -19.76 14.66
C CYS A 236 -6.21 -20.55 15.83
N THR A 237 -5.62 -21.72 15.57
CA THR A 237 -4.93 -22.53 16.59
C THR A 237 -3.76 -21.81 17.28
N ALA A 238 -3.18 -20.79 16.65
CA ALA A 238 -2.16 -19.92 17.25
C ALA A 238 -2.76 -18.71 18.01
N VAL A 239 -4.07 -18.53 17.94
CA VAL A 239 -4.90 -17.57 18.70
C VAL A 239 -4.51 -16.10 18.44
N ALA A 240 -3.84 -15.87 17.32
CA ALA A 240 -3.48 -14.56 16.83
C ALA A 240 -3.15 -14.59 15.35
N TYR A 241 -3.21 -13.42 14.73
CA TYR A 241 -2.79 -13.20 13.36
C TYR A 241 -1.38 -12.63 13.31
N MET A 242 -0.75 -12.80 12.15
CA MET A 242 0.52 -12.18 11.81
C MET A 242 0.35 -11.37 10.54
N VAL A 243 0.99 -10.21 10.47
CA VAL A 243 1.02 -9.41 9.26
C VAL A 243 2.37 -9.57 8.60
N VAL A 244 2.38 -10.15 7.41
CA VAL A 244 3.60 -10.34 6.63
C VAL A 244 3.62 -9.37 5.45
N LYS A 245 4.67 -8.56 5.36
CA LYS A 245 4.88 -7.59 4.27
C LYS A 245 6.05 -8.00 3.39
N PHE A 246 5.78 -8.26 2.12
CA PHE A 246 6.84 -8.52 1.14
C PHE A 246 7.46 -7.21 0.65
N GLN A 247 8.80 -7.15 0.59
CA GLN A 247 9.52 -5.98 0.08
C GLN A 247 9.27 -5.74 -1.42
N SER A 248 9.04 -6.81 -2.17
CA SER A 248 8.66 -6.77 -3.59
C SER A 248 7.48 -7.70 -3.85
N ASN A 249 6.66 -7.39 -4.86
CA ASN A 249 5.54 -8.26 -5.25
C ASN A 249 6.05 -9.69 -5.54
N PRO A 250 5.58 -10.72 -4.83
CA PRO A 250 6.05 -12.10 -5.01
C PRO A 250 5.87 -12.61 -6.45
N LEU A 251 4.75 -12.29 -7.11
CA LEU A 251 4.38 -12.79 -8.44
C LEU A 251 4.70 -11.81 -9.58
N SER A 252 5.35 -10.67 -9.28
CA SER A 252 5.86 -9.69 -10.25
C SER A 252 4.85 -9.15 -11.28
N ALA A 253 3.54 -9.30 -11.06
CA ALA A 253 2.52 -8.71 -11.91
C ALA A 253 2.25 -7.24 -11.51
N ASP A 254 1.90 -6.40 -12.49
CA ASP A 254 1.46 -5.02 -12.25
C ASP A 254 0.07 -4.97 -11.58
N LEU A 255 -0.70 -6.05 -11.69
CA LEU A 255 -2.01 -6.25 -11.10
C LEU A 255 -1.95 -7.21 -9.90
N TYR A 256 -2.91 -7.08 -9.01
CA TYR A 256 -3.06 -7.99 -7.87
C TYR A 256 -3.45 -9.39 -8.36
N ASP A 257 -2.68 -10.41 -7.96
CA ASP A 257 -2.95 -11.81 -8.29
C ASP A 257 -3.74 -12.47 -7.13
N PRO A 258 -4.97 -12.95 -7.37
CA PRO A 258 -5.83 -13.50 -6.32
C PRO A 258 -5.25 -14.76 -5.66
N ARG A 259 -4.28 -15.44 -6.29
CA ARG A 259 -3.62 -16.60 -5.69
C ARG A 259 -2.85 -16.27 -4.42
N LEU A 260 -2.52 -15.00 -4.20
CA LEU A 260 -1.88 -14.52 -2.97
C LEU A 260 -2.82 -14.55 -1.75
N ASP A 261 -4.14 -14.51 -1.95
CA ASP A 261 -5.14 -14.55 -0.87
C ASP A 261 -5.08 -15.86 -0.08
N THR A 262 -4.76 -16.96 -0.76
CA THR A 262 -4.78 -18.31 -0.19
C THR A 262 -3.40 -18.97 -0.18
N ALA A 263 -2.34 -18.18 -0.36
CA ALA A 263 -0.96 -18.65 -0.41
C ALA A 263 -0.48 -19.13 0.98
N ILE A 264 0.45 -20.07 0.98
CA ILE A 264 0.97 -20.69 2.21
C ILE A 264 2.40 -20.22 2.43
N LEU A 265 2.64 -19.68 3.63
CA LEU A 265 3.97 -19.31 4.09
C LEU A 265 4.43 -20.31 5.13
N ARG A 266 5.41 -21.13 4.78
CA ARG A 266 5.98 -22.16 5.67
C ARG A 266 7.29 -21.64 6.28
N PRO A 267 7.43 -21.57 7.62
CA PRO A 267 8.71 -21.26 8.23
C PRO A 267 9.70 -22.41 8.04
N LEU A 268 10.97 -22.07 7.79
CA LEU A 268 12.11 -22.96 7.76
C LEU A 268 13.05 -22.61 8.90
N GLU A 269 13.37 -23.62 9.68
CA GLU A 269 14.44 -23.55 10.65
C GLU A 269 15.77 -23.57 9.93
N ASN A 270 16.61 -22.59 10.25
CA ASN A 270 17.95 -22.50 9.73
C ASN A 270 18.92 -22.55 10.92
N PRO A 271 19.80 -23.55 11.02
CA PRO A 271 20.72 -23.70 12.15
C PRO A 271 21.53 -22.44 12.46
N ARG A 272 21.82 -21.63 11.43
CA ARG A 272 22.53 -20.36 11.60
C ARG A 272 21.66 -19.31 12.29
N THR A 273 20.39 -19.15 11.92
CA THR A 273 19.50 -18.17 12.55
C THR A 273 19.16 -18.60 13.96
N SER A 274 18.95 -19.89 14.19
CA SER A 274 18.74 -20.47 15.52
C SER A 274 19.95 -20.23 16.44
N ALA A 275 21.18 -20.46 15.96
CA ALA A 275 22.39 -20.19 16.76
C ALA A 275 22.58 -18.69 17.08
N LEU A 276 22.22 -17.79 16.15
CA LEU A 276 22.25 -16.34 16.41
C LEU A 276 21.19 -15.93 17.42
N HIS A 277 19.98 -16.47 17.32
CA HIS A 277 18.91 -16.23 18.29
C HIS A 277 19.31 -16.71 19.69
N GLN A 278 19.87 -17.91 19.81
CA GLN A 278 20.35 -18.45 21.08
C GLN A 278 21.41 -17.55 21.73
N ARG A 279 22.38 -17.04 20.96
CA ARG A 279 23.37 -16.07 21.48
C ARG A 279 22.72 -14.79 22.00
N ARG A 280 21.74 -14.24 21.26
CA ARG A 280 21.00 -13.05 21.71
C ARG A 280 20.23 -13.32 23.00
N LEU A 281 19.67 -14.53 23.12
CA LEU A 281 18.94 -14.96 24.31
C LEU A 281 19.87 -15.11 25.53
N ASP A 282 21.06 -15.66 25.34
CA ASP A 282 22.09 -15.75 26.38
C ASP A 282 22.54 -14.36 26.85
N ASP A 283 22.80 -13.45 25.90
CA ASP A 283 23.14 -12.04 26.20
C ASP A 283 22.00 -11.33 26.94
N TRP A 284 20.75 -11.59 26.57
CA TRP A 284 19.57 -11.04 27.24
C TRP A 284 19.43 -11.54 28.68
N ASN A 285 19.58 -12.85 28.89
CA ASN A 285 19.58 -13.47 30.22
C ASN A 285 20.70 -12.93 31.11
N ALA A 286 21.86 -12.63 30.54
CA ALA A 286 22.98 -12.01 31.26
C ALA A 286 22.76 -10.52 31.58
N SER A 287 21.81 -9.84 30.92
CA SER A 287 21.56 -8.39 31.04
C SER A 287 20.48 -7.99 32.04
N ASP A 288 20.19 -8.84 33.02
CA ASP A 288 19.08 -8.69 33.99
C ASP A 288 17.70 -8.44 33.32
N LYS A 289 17.55 -8.86 32.05
CA LYS A 289 16.32 -8.69 31.25
C LYS A 289 15.86 -7.23 31.09
N SER A 290 16.78 -6.27 31.14
CA SER A 290 16.44 -4.84 30.98
C SER A 290 15.96 -4.46 29.58
N LYS A 291 16.21 -5.30 28.57
CA LYS A 291 15.81 -5.11 27.16
C LYS A 291 14.66 -6.07 26.81
N PRO A 292 13.88 -5.80 25.74
CA PRO A 292 12.87 -6.75 25.27
C PRO A 292 13.50 -8.10 24.89
N GLU A 293 12.75 -9.18 25.13
CA GLU A 293 13.17 -10.54 24.81
C GLU A 293 13.44 -10.70 23.29
N PRO A 294 14.58 -11.27 22.89
CA PRO A 294 14.89 -11.51 21.49
C PRO A 294 13.91 -12.49 20.85
N THR A 295 13.26 -12.08 19.76
CA THR A 295 12.33 -12.92 19.01
C THR A 295 13.07 -13.79 17.97
N PRO A 296 12.66 -15.05 17.75
CA PRO A 296 13.26 -15.90 16.72
C PRO A 296 12.93 -15.36 15.31
N GLU A 297 13.93 -15.44 14.44
CA GLU A 297 13.84 -15.10 13.01
C GLU A 297 13.92 -16.38 12.17
N PHE A 298 13.05 -16.48 11.18
CA PHE A 298 12.97 -17.64 10.27
C PHE A 298 13.24 -17.25 8.82
N ASP A 299 13.70 -18.24 8.06
CA ASP A 299 13.53 -18.23 6.61
C ASP A 299 12.13 -18.78 6.30
N TYR A 300 11.56 -18.44 5.14
CA TYR A 300 10.23 -18.90 4.77
C TYR A 300 10.19 -19.43 3.34
N GLU A 301 9.54 -20.56 3.12
CA GLU A 301 9.12 -21.00 1.80
C GLU A 301 7.72 -20.50 1.51
N TYR A 302 7.53 -19.91 0.33
CA TYR A 302 6.26 -19.38 -0.09
C TYR A 302 5.68 -20.23 -1.21
N PHE A 303 4.47 -20.72 -1.00
CA PHE A 303 3.74 -21.61 -1.89
C PHE A 303 2.46 -20.93 -2.36
N VAL A 304 2.16 -21.04 -3.65
CA VAL A 304 1.00 -20.39 -4.29
C VAL A 304 0.19 -21.45 -5.03
N PRO A 305 -1.15 -21.37 -5.06
CA PRO A 305 -1.97 -22.27 -5.87
C PRO A 305 -1.48 -22.33 -7.31
N ALA A 306 -1.43 -23.53 -7.89
CA ALA A 306 -1.01 -23.71 -9.29
C ALA A 306 -1.95 -22.96 -10.25
N ASP A 307 -3.26 -23.05 -10.01
CA ASP A 307 -4.31 -22.41 -10.81
C ASP A 307 -5.02 -21.28 -10.03
N ALA A 308 -5.29 -20.17 -10.70
CA ALA A 308 -6.08 -19.06 -10.15
C ALA A 308 -7.56 -19.42 -9.99
N ALA A 309 -8.10 -20.33 -10.82
CA ALA A 309 -9.48 -20.79 -10.68
C ALA A 309 -9.69 -21.56 -9.35
N ALA A 310 -8.66 -22.27 -8.87
CA ALA A 310 -8.69 -22.99 -7.61
C ALA A 310 -8.92 -22.08 -6.40
N VAL A 311 -8.52 -20.80 -6.47
CA VAL A 311 -8.68 -19.83 -5.37
C VAL A 311 -10.12 -19.69 -4.94
N ARG A 312 -11.07 -19.68 -5.88
CA ARG A 312 -12.50 -19.62 -5.57
C ARG A 312 -12.94 -20.84 -4.75
N ASN A 313 -12.53 -22.03 -5.17
CA ASN A 313 -12.90 -23.26 -4.49
C ASN A 313 -12.24 -23.37 -3.12
N ILE A 314 -10.99 -22.91 -2.98
CA ILE A 314 -10.29 -22.85 -1.70
C ILE A 314 -11.05 -21.93 -0.74
N LYS A 315 -11.41 -20.72 -1.18
CA LYS A 315 -12.20 -19.79 -0.35
C LYS A 315 -13.53 -20.38 0.09
N ARG A 316 -14.28 -21.04 -0.82
CA ARG A 316 -15.50 -21.77 -0.49
C ARG A 316 -15.27 -22.88 0.53
N LYS A 317 -14.18 -23.66 0.38
CA LYS A 317 -13.84 -24.77 1.28
C LYS A 317 -13.55 -24.30 2.73
N PHE A 318 -13.06 -23.07 2.89
CA PHE A 318 -12.81 -22.45 4.21
C PHE A 318 -13.94 -21.53 4.69
N ASP A 319 -15.00 -21.34 3.89
CA ASP A 319 -16.15 -20.53 4.28
C ASP A 319 -17.11 -21.36 5.12
N VAL A 320 -17.19 -21.05 6.42
CA VAL A 320 -18.08 -21.76 7.36
C VAL A 320 -19.56 -21.48 7.05
N ALA A 321 -19.88 -20.39 6.35
CA ALA A 321 -21.24 -20.04 5.97
C ALA A 321 -21.70 -20.70 4.65
N ASP A 322 -20.79 -21.29 3.87
CA ASP A 322 -21.13 -22.00 2.63
C ASP A 322 -21.61 -23.42 2.98
N ALA A 323 -22.90 -23.71 2.72
CA ALA A 323 -23.51 -25.00 3.00
C ALA A 323 -22.90 -26.16 2.18
N GLU A 324 -22.24 -25.85 1.06
CA GLU A 324 -21.56 -26.82 0.20
C GLU A 324 -20.05 -26.84 0.44
N ASN A 325 -19.54 -26.21 1.51
CA ASN A 325 -18.10 -26.20 1.80
C ASN A 325 -17.54 -27.62 1.97
N GLU A 326 -18.34 -28.61 2.37
CA GLU A 326 -17.86 -30.00 2.52
C GLU A 326 -17.78 -30.80 1.22
N ASP A 327 -18.22 -30.24 0.09
CA ASP A 327 -18.22 -30.93 -1.20
C ASP A 327 -16.78 -31.34 -1.63
N PRO A 328 -16.50 -32.64 -1.82
CA PRO A 328 -15.22 -33.11 -2.36
C PRO A 328 -14.90 -32.60 -3.76
N GLU A 329 -15.90 -32.16 -4.54
CA GLU A 329 -15.70 -31.62 -5.89
C GLU A 329 -14.98 -30.27 -5.90
N LEU A 330 -14.93 -29.56 -4.77
CA LEU A 330 -14.18 -28.32 -4.63
C LEU A 330 -12.67 -28.52 -4.86
N TYR A 331 -12.13 -29.69 -4.53
CA TYR A 331 -10.71 -29.99 -4.72
C TYR A 331 -10.34 -30.12 -6.21
N THR A 332 -9.32 -29.40 -6.66
CA THR A 332 -9.03 -29.29 -8.10
C THR A 332 -8.15 -30.39 -8.66
N GLU A 333 -7.39 -31.12 -7.83
CA GLU A 333 -6.45 -32.14 -8.30
C GLU A 333 -6.62 -33.49 -7.59
N ASP A 334 -6.34 -34.57 -8.32
CA ASP A 334 -6.24 -35.93 -7.79
C ASP A 334 -4.83 -36.16 -7.22
N LEU A 335 -4.77 -36.67 -5.98
CA LEU A 335 -3.52 -36.94 -5.28
C LEU A 335 -2.91 -38.30 -5.68
N PRO A 336 -1.57 -38.43 -5.64
CA PRO A 336 -0.88 -39.70 -5.90
C PRO A 336 -1.26 -40.84 -4.94
N GLU A 337 -1.58 -40.50 -3.69
CA GLU A 337 -1.92 -41.46 -2.62
C GLU A 337 -3.42 -41.83 -2.59
N GLY A 338 -4.21 -41.33 -3.54
CA GLY A 338 -5.65 -41.46 -3.57
C GLY A 338 -6.39 -40.32 -2.83
N GLY A 339 -7.49 -39.86 -3.43
CA GLY A 339 -8.28 -38.72 -2.97
C GLY A 339 -7.99 -37.44 -3.76
N ARG A 340 -8.70 -36.35 -3.43
CA ARG A 340 -8.56 -35.04 -4.08
C ARG A 340 -8.03 -33.98 -3.11
N GLY A 341 -7.29 -33.01 -3.62
CA GLY A 341 -6.66 -31.92 -2.86
C GLY A 341 -6.44 -30.65 -3.68
N PHE A 342 -5.92 -29.63 -3.02
CA PHE A 342 -5.43 -28.41 -3.68
C PHE A 342 -3.93 -28.46 -3.85
N ARG A 343 -3.45 -28.27 -5.08
CA ARG A 343 -2.02 -28.21 -5.36
C ARG A 343 -1.47 -26.80 -5.24
N TYR A 344 -0.36 -26.70 -4.52
CA TYR A 344 0.43 -25.50 -4.37
C TYR A 344 1.84 -25.72 -4.89
N ASP A 345 2.31 -24.85 -5.77
CA ASP A 345 3.67 -24.88 -6.27
C ASP A 345 4.54 -23.90 -5.47
N ARG A 346 5.78 -24.31 -5.18
CA ARG A 346 6.75 -23.46 -4.50
C ARG A 346 7.19 -22.31 -5.40
N LEU A 347 7.05 -21.09 -4.91
CA LEU A 347 7.48 -19.90 -5.63
C LEU A 347 8.96 -19.59 -5.41
N ARG A 348 9.35 -19.34 -4.15
CA ARG A 348 10.73 -19.04 -3.73
C ARG A 348 10.86 -19.00 -2.21
N THR A 349 12.10 -18.90 -1.75
CA THR A 349 12.44 -18.69 -0.33
C THR A 349 12.61 -17.20 -0.03
N TYR A 350 12.08 -16.79 1.11
CA TYR A 350 12.22 -15.47 1.72
C TYR A 350 13.04 -15.57 3.00
N GLU A 351 13.69 -14.47 3.37
CA GLU A 351 14.33 -14.32 4.68
C GLU A 351 13.71 -13.13 5.41
N THR A 352 13.72 -13.19 6.74
CA THR A 352 13.25 -12.09 7.59
C THR A 352 14.14 -10.87 7.39
N TYR A 353 13.55 -9.73 7.03
CA TYR A 353 14.26 -8.45 6.90
C TYR A 353 14.10 -7.58 8.15
N ASN A 354 12.88 -7.49 8.68
CA ASN A 354 12.57 -6.79 9.93
C ASN A 354 11.36 -7.43 10.58
N GLN A 355 11.28 -7.43 11.91
CA GLN A 355 10.22 -8.04 12.69
C GLN A 355 9.91 -7.20 13.93
N HIS A 356 8.64 -6.97 14.19
CA HIS A 356 8.13 -6.28 15.38
C HIS A 356 7.02 -7.11 16.02
N GLY A 357 6.77 -6.86 17.30
CA GLY A 357 5.83 -7.62 18.12
C GLY A 357 6.45 -8.88 18.72
N HIS A 358 5.75 -9.49 19.69
CA HIS A 358 6.20 -10.68 20.40
C HIS A 358 5.05 -11.69 20.50
N PRO A 359 5.29 -13.00 20.31
CA PRO A 359 4.24 -14.01 20.37
C PRO A 359 3.49 -14.11 21.70
N SER A 360 4.11 -13.66 22.80
CA SER A 360 3.49 -13.66 24.14
C SER A 360 2.58 -12.47 24.39
N ASP A 361 2.52 -11.49 23.49
CA ASP A 361 1.83 -10.22 23.70
C ASP A 361 0.87 -9.93 22.54
N HIS A 362 -0.41 -10.21 22.78
CA HIS A 362 -1.45 -10.27 21.74
C HIS A 362 -1.93 -8.89 21.26
N TYR A 363 -1.79 -7.83 22.06
CA TYR A 363 -2.46 -6.54 21.82
C TYR A 363 -1.54 -5.31 21.89
N ASN A 364 -0.23 -5.48 22.09
CA ASN A 364 0.67 -4.36 22.38
C ASN A 364 1.06 -3.50 21.15
N ASP A 365 1.35 -4.11 20.00
CA ASP A 365 1.78 -3.35 18.80
C ASP A 365 0.62 -3.00 17.86
N SER A 366 -0.20 -3.99 17.48
CA SER A 366 -1.26 -3.78 16.50
C SER A 366 -2.43 -4.73 16.67
N VAL A 367 -3.60 -4.29 16.19
CA VAL A 367 -4.86 -5.04 16.22
C VAL A 367 -5.51 -4.89 14.85
N ALA A 368 -6.02 -5.98 14.28
CA ALA A 368 -6.84 -5.92 13.07
C ALA A 368 -8.29 -5.62 13.46
N LEU A 369 -8.95 -4.75 12.70
CA LEU A 369 -10.37 -4.44 12.86
C LEU A 369 -11.13 -4.81 11.60
N ALA A 370 -12.18 -5.61 11.72
CA ALA A 370 -13.14 -5.86 10.66
C ALA A 370 -14.47 -5.18 11.02
N LEU A 371 -14.92 -4.28 10.15
CA LEU A 371 -16.22 -3.64 10.30
C LEU A 371 -17.28 -4.56 9.71
N HIS A 372 -18.23 -4.99 10.52
CA HIS A 372 -19.36 -5.79 10.08
C HIS A 372 -20.65 -5.01 10.30
N ASP A 373 -21.44 -4.88 9.23
CA ASP A 373 -22.76 -4.28 9.23
C ASP A 373 -23.74 -5.22 8.51
N PRO A 374 -24.60 -5.95 9.23
CA PRO A 374 -25.48 -6.95 8.64
C PRO A 374 -26.50 -6.34 7.67
N GLU A 375 -26.82 -5.04 7.79
CA GLU A 375 -27.78 -4.34 6.94
C GLU A 375 -27.18 -3.83 5.62
N MET A 376 -25.86 -3.64 5.57
CA MET A 376 -25.14 -3.09 4.40
C MET A 376 -24.49 -4.15 3.50
N GLU A 377 -24.48 -5.42 3.91
CA GLU A 377 -23.94 -6.52 3.10
C GLU A 377 -24.84 -6.88 1.91
N VAL A 378 -24.49 -6.35 0.74
CA VAL A 378 -25.17 -6.63 -0.54
C VAL A 378 -24.82 -8.05 -1.01
N GLY A 379 -25.78 -8.97 -0.95
CA GLY A 379 -25.66 -10.31 -1.54
C GLY A 379 -25.83 -11.49 -0.58
N GLY A 380 -25.93 -11.23 0.73
CA GLY A 380 -26.31 -12.25 1.70
C GLY A 380 -27.84 -12.33 1.80
N GLY A 381 -28.43 -13.48 1.44
CA GLY A 381 -29.82 -13.76 1.82
C GLY A 381 -30.00 -13.70 3.34
N ASN A 382 -31.24 -13.51 3.82
CA ASN A 382 -31.63 -13.62 5.22
C ASN A 382 -31.49 -15.08 5.70
N GLY A 383 -30.26 -15.59 5.74
CA GLY A 383 -29.95 -16.95 6.15
C GLY A 383 -29.69 -17.03 7.65
N GLU A 384 -30.54 -17.76 8.36
CA GLU A 384 -30.22 -18.40 9.63
C GLU A 384 -28.92 -19.20 9.44
N GLY A 385 -27.77 -18.68 9.92
CA GLY A 385 -26.45 -19.26 9.65
C GLY A 385 -25.29 -18.27 9.59
N ARG A 386 -25.54 -16.96 9.68
CA ARG A 386 -24.47 -15.97 9.78
C ARG A 386 -23.81 -16.00 11.15
N ARG A 387 -22.48 -16.17 11.16
CA ARG A 387 -21.65 -16.25 12.36
C ARG A 387 -21.61 -14.94 13.17
N LEU A 388 -21.56 -13.79 12.48
CA LEU A 388 -21.57 -12.47 13.12
C LEU A 388 -22.95 -11.84 12.90
N GLY A 389 -23.78 -11.81 13.95
CA GLY A 389 -25.17 -11.33 13.86
C GLY A 389 -25.38 -9.87 14.30
N VAL A 390 -24.35 -9.23 14.86
CA VAL A 390 -24.44 -7.90 15.46
C VAL A 390 -23.53 -6.92 14.72
N LYS A 391 -24.05 -5.72 14.45
CA LYS A 391 -23.25 -4.63 13.90
C LYS A 391 -22.14 -4.24 14.87
N ALA A 392 -20.90 -4.46 14.49
CA ALA A 392 -19.73 -4.20 15.34
C ALA A 392 -18.44 -4.09 14.54
N ALA A 393 -17.44 -3.46 15.16
CA ALA A 393 -16.04 -3.53 14.75
C ALA A 393 -15.38 -4.67 15.51
N TYR A 394 -15.26 -5.82 14.86
CA TYR A 394 -14.63 -6.99 15.45
C TYR A 394 -13.12 -6.86 15.44
N TYR A 395 -12.48 -7.11 16.58
CA TYR A 395 -11.03 -6.97 16.70
C TYR A 395 -10.32 -8.31 16.83
N TYR A 396 -9.12 -8.36 16.23
CA TYR A 396 -8.28 -9.56 16.21
C TYR A 396 -6.83 -9.21 16.59
N PRO A 397 -6.20 -9.97 17.51
CA PRO A 397 -4.83 -9.73 17.93
C PRO A 397 -3.83 -9.95 16.80
N ILE A 398 -2.90 -9.01 16.62
CA ILE A 398 -1.75 -9.17 15.73
C ILE A 398 -0.49 -9.25 16.60
N ILE A 399 0.02 -10.46 16.78
CA ILE A 399 1.21 -10.70 17.62
C ILE A 399 2.51 -10.24 16.96
N GLN A 400 2.57 -10.26 15.63
CA GLN A 400 3.80 -10.00 14.89
C GLN A 400 3.57 -9.33 13.53
N ARG A 401 4.48 -8.41 13.20
CA ARG A 401 4.57 -7.75 11.90
C ARG A 401 5.96 -8.01 11.30
N THR A 402 6.00 -8.83 10.26
CA THR A 402 7.25 -9.30 9.67
C THR A 402 7.40 -8.82 8.24
N ALA A 403 8.48 -8.10 7.95
CA ALA A 403 8.87 -7.73 6.60
C ALA A 403 9.80 -8.81 6.02
N LEU A 404 9.45 -9.33 4.85
CA LEU A 404 10.20 -10.38 4.16
C LEU A 404 10.87 -9.86 2.90
N ARG A 405 12.08 -10.35 2.63
CA ARG A 405 12.80 -10.09 1.37
C ARG A 405 13.19 -11.39 0.67
N PRO A 406 13.23 -11.41 -0.67
CA PRO A 406 13.66 -12.60 -1.40
C PRO A 406 15.09 -12.99 -1.00
N LYS A 407 15.28 -14.26 -0.62
CA LYS A 407 16.59 -14.77 -0.25
C LYS A 407 17.46 -14.93 -1.50
N ARG A 408 18.63 -14.28 -1.52
CA ARG A 408 19.55 -14.37 -2.67
C ARG A 408 20.18 -15.76 -2.72
N LYS A 409 20.18 -16.41 -3.89
CA LYS A 409 20.93 -17.65 -4.14
C LYS A 409 22.44 -17.34 -4.14
N GLY A 410 23.05 -17.26 -2.96
CA GLY A 410 24.49 -17.14 -2.80
C GLY A 410 25.19 -18.50 -2.91
N ARG A 411 26.44 -18.54 -3.37
CA ARG A 411 27.30 -19.74 -3.38
C ARG A 411 27.40 -20.44 -2.01
N GLN A 412 27.20 -19.70 -0.91
CA GLN A 412 27.17 -20.21 0.46
C GLN A 412 25.79 -20.69 0.93
N ALA A 413 24.69 -20.39 0.22
CA ALA A 413 23.35 -20.80 0.59
C ALA A 413 23.11 -22.31 0.37
N ALA A 414 23.85 -22.92 -0.57
CA ALA A 414 23.82 -24.36 -0.83
C ALA A 414 24.50 -25.21 0.27
N ALA A 415 25.24 -24.59 1.19
CA ALA A 415 25.91 -25.28 2.29
C ALA A 415 25.13 -25.22 3.62
N VAL A 416 24.05 -24.43 3.70
CA VAL A 416 23.31 -24.15 4.95
C VAL A 416 21.85 -24.57 4.85
N LEU A 417 21.20 -24.38 3.69
CA LEU A 417 20.07 -25.22 3.34
C LEU A 417 20.66 -26.59 3.02
N GLY A 418 20.16 -27.67 3.61
CA GLY A 418 20.63 -29.03 3.37
C GLY A 418 20.68 -29.43 1.88
N PRO A 419 21.06 -30.68 1.55
CA PRO A 419 21.08 -31.15 0.17
C PRO A 419 19.77 -30.78 -0.55
N GLU A 420 19.84 -30.48 -1.86
CA GLU A 420 18.66 -30.06 -2.65
C GLU A 420 17.49 -31.06 -2.59
N GLU A 421 17.74 -32.28 -2.12
CA GLU A 421 16.77 -33.36 -1.91
C GLU A 421 15.70 -33.07 -0.83
N ASP A 422 15.94 -32.16 0.13
CA ASP A 422 14.97 -31.86 1.21
C ASP A 422 13.99 -30.72 0.89
N ARG A 423 14.06 -30.13 -0.31
CA ARG A 423 13.17 -29.02 -0.70
C ARG A 423 11.81 -29.52 -1.16
N VAL A 424 10.75 -28.96 -0.56
CA VAL A 424 9.38 -29.25 -1.00
C VAL A 424 9.05 -28.37 -2.20
N ASP A 425 8.95 -28.96 -3.39
CA ASP A 425 8.57 -28.20 -4.59
C ASP A 425 7.05 -28.08 -4.77
N VAL A 426 6.30 -29.08 -4.31
CA VAL A 426 4.83 -29.12 -4.41
C VAL A 426 4.25 -29.48 -3.06
N LEU A 427 3.21 -28.76 -2.65
CA LEU A 427 2.42 -29.04 -1.46
C LEU A 427 0.99 -29.35 -1.86
N ASN A 428 0.50 -30.52 -1.47
CA ASN A 428 -0.90 -30.89 -1.69
C ASN A 428 -1.67 -30.75 -0.39
N LEU A 429 -2.66 -29.86 -0.38
CA LEU A 429 -3.44 -29.51 0.80
C LEU A 429 -4.79 -30.23 0.80
N ARG A 430 -5.15 -30.79 1.96
CA ARG A 430 -6.49 -31.31 2.28
C ARG A 430 -6.96 -30.68 3.58
N VAL A 431 -8.25 -30.35 3.64
CA VAL A 431 -8.89 -29.80 4.84
C VAL A 431 -9.57 -30.93 5.59
N ARG A 432 -9.39 -30.96 6.91
CA ARG A 432 -10.09 -31.85 7.85
C ARG A 432 -10.64 -31.05 9.01
N ALA A 433 -11.66 -31.57 9.67
CA ALA A 433 -12.11 -31.06 10.95
C ALA A 433 -11.00 -31.22 12.02
N TYR A 434 -11.06 -30.36 13.03
CA TYR A 434 -10.19 -30.45 14.20
C TYR A 434 -10.47 -31.74 14.98
N GLY A 435 -9.41 -32.37 15.49
CA GLY A 435 -9.54 -33.47 16.45
C GLY A 435 -9.86 -32.96 17.86
N GLU A 436 -10.21 -33.87 18.77
CA GLU A 436 -10.55 -33.53 20.17
C GLU A 436 -9.42 -32.75 20.87
N GLU A 437 -8.17 -33.23 20.77
CA GLU A 437 -7.01 -32.55 21.36
C GLU A 437 -6.76 -31.14 20.80
N GLU A 438 -7.07 -30.92 19.51
CA GLU A 438 -6.90 -29.62 18.86
C GLU A 438 -7.99 -28.63 19.30
N LEU A 439 -9.22 -29.15 19.50
CA LEU A 439 -10.34 -28.39 20.04
C LEU A 439 -10.12 -28.01 21.51
N GLU A 440 -9.60 -28.92 22.32
CA GLU A 440 -9.22 -28.64 23.71
C GLU A 440 -8.15 -27.54 23.77
N ARG A 441 -7.11 -27.62 22.95
CA ARG A 441 -6.07 -26.58 22.88
C ARG A 441 -6.64 -25.23 22.43
N LEU A 442 -7.54 -25.23 21.44
CA LEU A 442 -8.24 -24.02 21.00
C LEU A 442 -9.08 -23.42 22.13
N PHE A 443 -9.79 -24.27 22.88
CA PHE A 443 -10.60 -23.85 24.02
C PHE A 443 -9.75 -23.25 25.13
N GLU A 444 -8.67 -23.91 25.55
CA GLU A 444 -7.76 -23.41 26.58
C GLU A 444 -7.20 -22.03 26.23
N ARG A 445 -6.80 -21.85 24.98
CA ARG A 445 -6.26 -20.59 24.49
C ARG A 445 -7.30 -19.48 24.35
N ARG A 446 -8.52 -19.81 23.92
CA ARG A 446 -9.65 -18.86 23.95
C ARG A 446 -9.94 -18.45 25.39
N ALA A 447 -9.87 -19.39 26.31
CA ALA A 447 -10.06 -19.17 27.74
C ALA A 447 -8.92 -18.37 28.40
N GLU A 448 -7.74 -18.25 27.78
CA GLU A 448 -6.69 -17.29 28.20
C GLU A 448 -7.10 -15.84 27.88
N LEU A 449 -7.81 -15.62 26.77
CA LEU A 449 -8.29 -14.30 26.35
C LEU A 449 -9.61 -13.92 27.02
N ASP A 450 -10.49 -14.90 27.24
CA ASP A 450 -11.74 -14.73 27.96
C ASP A 450 -11.85 -15.78 29.10
N PRO A 451 -11.44 -15.39 30.33
CA PRO A 451 -11.53 -16.28 31.48
C PRO A 451 -12.95 -16.74 31.83
N SER A 452 -13.99 -16.04 31.36
CA SER A 452 -15.39 -16.43 31.62
C SER A 452 -15.74 -17.78 31.01
N LEU A 453 -15.08 -18.18 29.92
CA LEU A 453 -15.22 -19.47 29.28
C LEU A 453 -14.85 -20.65 30.19
N ARG A 454 -13.99 -20.43 31.21
CA ARG A 454 -13.67 -21.45 32.21
C ARG A 454 -14.80 -21.66 33.24
N GLY A 455 -15.69 -20.68 33.38
CA GLY A 455 -16.70 -20.61 34.43
C GLY A 455 -18.04 -21.26 34.12
N GLU A 456 -18.34 -21.61 32.86
CA GLU A 456 -19.63 -22.19 32.47
C GLU A 456 -19.68 -23.74 32.53
N GLY A 457 -18.66 -24.39 33.08
CA GLY A 457 -18.63 -25.83 33.35
C GLY A 457 -18.96 -26.17 34.81
N GLY A 458 -20.17 -25.85 35.28
CA GLY A 458 -20.61 -26.30 36.61
C GLY A 458 -21.70 -25.46 37.27
N ALA A 459 -22.94 -25.67 36.84
CA ALA A 459 -24.13 -25.49 37.68
C ALA A 459 -25.14 -26.58 37.34
#